data_AF-A0A1R3HD36-F1
#
_entry.id   AF-A0A1R3HD36-F1
#
_cell.length_a   1.000
_cell.length_b   1.000
_cell.length_c   1.000
_cell.angle_alpha   90.00
_cell.angle_beta   90.00
_cell.angle_gamma   90.00
#
_symmetry.space_group_name_H-M   'P 1'
#
loop_
_entity.id
_entity.type
_entity.pdbx_description
1 polymer ?
#
loop_
_entity_poly.entity_id
_entity_poly.type
_entity_poly.pdbx_seq_one_letter_code
_entity_poly.pdbx_strand_id
1 'polypeptide(L)'
;MQASFSTSGEVIQFNINMMYLETNFFLYASTGKGIDSIAPDLVQGPLPIGLKIANLDHVTSQIIKEFGLEEVGMIRAILKTKLVGPIQMPLVNLSVEAWDDFVRLAFNVSVSAPTFNTYANTINFLPTGAAITPLL
;
A
#
# COMPACT_ATOMS: atom_id res chain seq x y z
N MET A 1 16.71 11.91 -4.12
CA MET A 1 17.21 11.81 -2.73
C MET A 1 17.45 10.34 -2.46
N GLN A 2 18.70 9.88 -2.28
CA GLN A 2 18.93 8.49 -1.86
C GLN A 2 18.66 8.42 -0.36
N ALA A 3 17.78 7.51 0.07
CA ALA A 3 17.62 7.20 1.47
C ALA A 3 18.89 6.49 1.96
N SER A 4 19.61 7.08 2.92
CA SER A 4 20.74 6.41 3.58
C SER A 4 20.23 5.74 4.85
N PHE A 5 20.19 4.41 4.87
CA PHE A 5 19.92 3.65 6.09
C PHE A 5 21.24 3.40 6.83
N SER A 6 21.26 3.74 8.11
CA SER A 6 22.44 3.63 8.98
C SER A 6 22.46 2.32 9.78
N THR A 7 21.31 1.64 9.91
CA THR A 7 21.20 0.35 10.61
C THR A 7 20.23 -0.62 9.94
N SER A 8 20.38 -1.94 10.21
CA SER A 8 19.42 -2.95 9.77
C SER A 8 18.02 -2.73 10.34
N GLY A 9 17.90 -2.17 11.54
CA GLY A 9 16.62 -1.82 12.14
C GLY A 9 15.86 -0.76 11.35
N GLU A 10 16.57 0.26 10.85
CA GLU A 10 15.97 1.30 9.99
C GLU A 10 15.53 0.74 8.63
N VAL A 11 16.29 -0.19 8.04
CA VAL A 11 15.88 -0.89 6.81
C VAL A 11 14.61 -1.71 7.05
N ILE A 12 14.54 -2.47 8.14
CA ILE A 12 13.35 -3.26 8.48
C ILE A 12 12.16 -2.33 8.74
N GLN A 13 12.37 -1.22 9.45
CA GLN A 13 11.33 -0.22 9.72
C GLN A 13 10.77 0.39 8.42
N PHE A 14 11.65 0.74 7.48
CA PHE A 14 11.24 1.26 6.18
C PHE A 14 10.44 0.21 5.39
N ASN A 15 10.91 -1.03 5.34
CA ASN A 15 10.20 -2.12 4.67
C ASN A 15 8.80 -2.34 5.26
N ILE A 16 8.66 -2.32 6.59
CA ILE A 16 7.34 -2.49 7.21
C ILE A 16 6.40 -1.32 6.89
N ASN A 17 6.89 -0.09 6.80
CA ASN A 17 6.08 1.05 6.37
C ASN A 17 5.56 0.87 4.93
N MET A 18 6.40 0.32 4.05
CA MET A 18 6.01 -0.04 2.67
C MET A 18 4.95 -1.17 2.67
N MET A 19 5.19 -2.25 3.41
CA MET A 19 4.21 -3.34 3.54
C MET A 19 2.87 -2.84 4.11
N TYR A 20 2.88 -1.89 5.05
CA TYR A 20 1.64 -1.28 5.59
C TYR A 20 0.88 -0.47 4.53
N LEU A 21 1.60 0.28 3.70
CA LEU A 21 1.04 1.00 2.55
C LEU A 21 0.39 0.02 1.57
N GLU A 22 1.13 -1.01 1.15
CA GLU A 22 0.67 -2.03 0.20
C GLU A 22 -0.51 -2.82 0.75
N THR A 23 -0.43 -3.27 2.00
CA THR A 23 -1.51 -4.01 2.68
C THR A 23 -2.82 -3.22 2.64
N ASN A 24 -2.79 -1.96 3.04
CA ASN A 24 -4.00 -1.14 3.07
C ASN A 24 -4.50 -0.86 1.65
N PHE A 25 -3.60 -0.57 0.70
CA PHE A 25 -3.98 -0.36 -0.69
C PHE A 25 -4.71 -1.58 -1.26
N PHE A 26 -4.14 -2.79 -1.12
CA PHE A 26 -4.72 -4.01 -1.67
C PHE A 26 -5.98 -4.48 -0.94
N LEU A 27 -6.00 -4.47 0.39
CA LEU A 27 -7.17 -4.90 1.15
C LEU A 27 -8.37 -3.98 0.94
N TYR A 28 -8.17 -2.65 0.92
CA TYR A 28 -9.29 -1.74 0.67
C TYR A 28 -9.79 -1.81 -0.77
N ALA A 29 -8.88 -1.90 -1.74
CA ALA A 29 -9.25 -2.01 -3.15
C ALA A 29 -10.11 -3.26 -3.42
N SER A 30 -9.84 -4.37 -2.73
CA SER A 30 -10.55 -5.64 -2.93
C SER A 30 -11.74 -5.86 -1.99
N THR A 31 -11.68 -5.38 -0.74
CA THR A 31 -12.66 -5.71 0.30
C THR A 31 -13.33 -4.50 0.96
N GLY A 32 -12.81 -3.30 0.74
CA GLY A 32 -13.27 -2.07 1.42
C GLY A 32 -12.85 -1.98 2.88
N LYS A 33 -11.92 -2.83 3.34
CA LYS A 33 -11.42 -2.82 4.71
C LYS A 33 -9.89 -2.89 4.72
N GLY A 34 -9.27 -2.37 5.78
CA GLY A 34 -7.82 -2.35 5.95
C GLY A 34 -7.30 -3.42 6.89
N ILE A 35 -5.99 -3.34 7.17
CA ILE A 35 -5.29 -4.23 8.11
C ILE A 35 -5.95 -4.28 9.49
N ASP A 36 -6.49 -3.17 9.99
CA ASP A 36 -7.12 -3.09 11.30
C ASP A 36 -8.36 -3.98 11.43
N SER A 37 -9.01 -4.30 10.30
CA SER A 37 -10.15 -5.22 10.28
C SER A 37 -9.74 -6.69 10.27
N ILE A 38 -8.54 -6.99 9.76
CA ILE A 38 -8.03 -8.36 9.57
C ILE A 38 -7.16 -8.79 10.76
N ALA A 39 -6.34 -7.87 11.27
CA ALA A 39 -5.46 -8.07 12.39
C ALA A 39 -5.50 -6.84 13.32
N PRO A 40 -6.56 -6.73 14.13
CA PRO A 40 -6.68 -5.66 15.12
C PRO A 40 -5.43 -5.58 16.00
N ASP A 41 -5.01 -4.36 16.32
CA ASP A 41 -3.86 -4.04 17.18
C ASP A 41 -2.49 -4.53 16.69
N LEU A 42 -2.39 -5.10 15.47
CA LEU A 42 -1.13 -5.56 14.90
C LEU A 42 -0.15 -4.41 14.68
N VAL A 43 -0.67 -3.27 14.27
CA VAL A 43 0.07 -2.04 13.97
C VAL A 43 -0.58 -0.87 14.71
N GLN A 44 0.20 0.16 15.00
CA GLN A 44 -0.28 1.38 15.65
C GLN A 44 -0.06 2.56 14.71
N GLY A 45 -0.95 3.55 14.71
CA GLY A 45 -0.82 4.74 13.86
C GLY A 45 -2.16 5.27 13.37
N PRO A 46 -2.15 6.37 12.60
CA PRO A 46 -3.37 6.92 12.01
C PRO A 46 -3.86 6.06 10.85
N LEU A 47 -5.18 6.04 10.64
CA LEU A 47 -5.79 5.38 9.49
C LEU A 47 -5.36 6.04 8.17
N PRO A 48 -5.15 5.28 7.09
CA PRO A 48 -4.88 5.85 5.79
C PRO A 48 -6.05 6.69 5.27
N ILE A 49 -5.76 7.67 4.42
CA ILE A 49 -6.76 8.57 3.83
C ILE A 49 -7.00 8.25 2.36
N GLY A 50 -8.22 8.53 1.88
CA GLY A 50 -8.55 8.48 0.45
C GLY A 50 -8.80 7.10 -0.15
N LEU A 51 -8.78 6.06 0.69
CA LEU A 51 -9.04 4.66 0.31
C LEU A 51 -10.41 4.46 -0.36
N LYS A 52 -10.43 3.64 -1.40
CA LYS A 52 -11.65 3.26 -2.12
C LYS A 52 -11.61 1.78 -2.51
N ILE A 53 -12.80 1.18 -2.63
CA ILE A 53 -12.97 -0.10 -3.31
C ILE A 53 -12.69 0.15 -4.81
N ALA A 54 -11.82 -0.66 -5.40
CA ALA A 54 -11.53 -0.62 -6.81
C ALA A 54 -12.58 -1.43 -7.60
N ASN A 55 -12.93 -0.95 -8.79
CA ASN A 55 -13.80 -1.68 -9.70
C ASN A 55 -12.99 -2.76 -10.46
N LEU A 56 -12.64 -3.84 -9.77
CA LEU A 56 -11.85 -4.93 -10.33
C LEU A 56 -12.76 -6.02 -10.90
N ASP A 57 -12.30 -6.71 -11.95
CA ASP A 57 -12.92 -7.98 -12.32
C ASP A 57 -12.75 -9.02 -11.19
N HIS A 58 -13.58 -10.06 -11.23
CA HIS A 58 -13.67 -11.03 -10.14
C HIS A 58 -12.32 -11.70 -9.83
N VAL A 59 -11.56 -12.08 -10.86
CA VAL A 59 -10.29 -12.81 -10.68
C VAL A 59 -9.25 -11.87 -10.10
N THR A 60 -9.08 -10.68 -10.66
CA THR A 60 -8.14 -9.70 -10.12
C THR A 60 -8.52 -9.28 -8.69
N SER A 61 -9.80 -9.09 -8.39
CA SER A 61 -10.25 -8.78 -7.02
C SER A 61 -9.82 -9.84 -6.00
N GLN A 62 -9.93 -11.14 -6.33
CA GLN A 62 -9.47 -12.22 -5.45
C GLN A 62 -7.95 -12.21 -5.29
N ILE A 63 -7.18 -12.06 -6.37
CA ILE A 63 -5.72 -12.03 -6.31
C ILE A 63 -5.22 -10.86 -5.45
N ILE A 64 -5.78 -9.65 -5.66
CA ILE A 64 -5.42 -8.47 -4.88
C ILE A 64 -5.76 -8.64 -3.40
N LYS A 65 -6.87 -9.31 -3.08
CA LYS A 65 -7.19 -9.66 -1.69
C LYS A 65 -6.11 -10.57 -1.09
N GLU A 66 -5.67 -11.61 -1.81
CA GLU A 66 -4.65 -12.53 -1.32
C GLU A 66 -3.31 -11.81 -1.08
N PHE A 67 -2.89 -10.90 -1.98
CA PHE A 67 -1.69 -10.07 -1.75
C PHE A 67 -1.79 -9.26 -0.45
N GLY A 68 -2.94 -8.62 -0.23
CA GLY A 68 -3.17 -7.90 1.03
C GLY A 68 -3.12 -8.80 2.27
N LEU A 69 -3.59 -10.05 2.18
CA LEU A 69 -3.57 -11.00 3.31
C LEU A 69 -2.17 -11.57 3.58
N GLU A 70 -1.38 -11.82 2.53
CA GLU A 70 0.01 -12.27 2.64
C GLU A 70 0.86 -11.23 3.39
N GLU A 71 0.72 -9.96 3.02
CA GLU A 71 1.44 -8.84 3.66
C GLU A 71 1.09 -8.71 5.16
N VAL A 72 -0.18 -8.91 5.54
CA VAL A 72 -0.56 -9.00 6.97
C VAL A 72 0.20 -10.12 7.68
N GLY A 73 0.37 -11.27 7.02
CA GLY A 73 1.17 -12.39 7.51
C GLY A 73 2.64 -12.03 7.69
N MET A 74 3.23 -11.36 6.70
CA MET A 74 4.62 -10.90 6.71
C MET A 74 4.88 -9.87 7.82
N ILE A 75 4.06 -8.84 7.94
CA ILE A 75 4.13 -7.84 9.03
C ILE A 75 4.09 -8.54 10.39
N ARG A 76 3.15 -9.48 10.57
CA ARG A 76 3.04 -10.26 11.82
C ARG A 76 4.28 -11.09 12.11
N ALA A 77 4.86 -11.73 11.11
CA ALA A 77 6.07 -12.53 11.28
C ALA A 77 7.26 -11.65 11.68
N ILE A 78 7.44 -10.51 11.03
CA ILE A 78 8.56 -9.60 11.32
C ILE A 78 8.43 -8.99 12.71
N LEU A 79 7.26 -8.51 13.11
CA LEU A 79 7.05 -7.95 14.45
C LEU A 79 7.30 -8.98 15.56
N LYS A 80 7.04 -10.26 15.31
CA LYS A 80 7.37 -11.35 16.26
C LYS A 80 8.87 -11.54 16.48
N THR A 81 9.73 -11.16 15.52
CA THR A 81 11.19 -11.28 15.67
C THR A 81 11.76 -10.36 16.73
N LYS A 82 11.03 -9.27 17.09
CA LYS A 82 11.48 -8.21 18.00
C LYS A 82 12.79 -7.52 17.56
N LEU A 83 13.17 -7.63 16.28
CA LEU A 83 14.32 -6.92 15.70
C LEU A 83 14.06 -5.41 15.58
N VAL A 84 12.79 -5.01 15.60
CA VAL A 84 12.31 -3.63 15.61
C VAL A 84 11.29 -3.47 16.73
N GLY A 85 11.25 -2.28 17.33
CA GLY A 85 10.30 -1.95 18.41
C GLY A 85 8.86 -1.78 17.91
N PRO A 86 7.91 -1.42 18.79
CA PRO A 86 6.55 -1.08 18.38
C PRO A 86 6.56 0.02 17.31
N ILE A 87 5.94 -0.26 16.17
CA ILE A 87 6.00 0.61 15.00
C ILE A 87 4.78 1.53 14.99
N GLN A 88 5.05 2.83 14.97
CA GLN A 88 4.05 3.85 14.64
C GLN A 88 4.07 4.04 13.12
N MET A 89 3.03 3.54 12.46
CA MET A 89 2.87 3.67 11.02
C MET A 89 2.67 5.14 10.63
N PRO A 90 3.23 5.57 9.50
CA PRO A 90 3.00 6.92 8.99
C PRO A 90 1.55 7.05 8.51
N LEU A 91 1.07 8.30 8.45
CA LEU A 91 -0.15 8.60 7.71
C LEU A 91 0.10 8.36 6.22
N VAL A 92 -0.63 7.40 5.64
CA VAL A 92 -0.55 7.08 4.22
C VAL A 92 -1.72 7.74 3.47
N ASN A 93 -1.41 8.47 2.40
CA ASN A 93 -2.42 9.04 1.50
C ASN A 93 -2.56 8.16 0.26
N LEU A 94 -3.70 7.49 0.14
CA LEU A 94 -4.07 6.58 -0.95
C LEU A 94 -5.27 7.12 -1.74
N SER A 95 -5.45 8.44 -1.73
CA SER A 95 -6.49 9.11 -2.52
C SER A 95 -6.26 8.99 -4.02
N VAL A 96 -7.32 9.20 -4.81
CA VAL A 96 -7.22 9.26 -6.27
C VAL A 96 -6.24 10.36 -6.69
N GLU A 97 -6.25 11.48 -5.98
CA GLU A 97 -5.40 12.64 -6.23
C GLU A 97 -3.94 12.33 -5.97
N ALA A 98 -3.63 11.64 -4.87
CA ALA A 98 -2.25 11.21 -4.57
C ALA A 98 -1.71 10.24 -5.62
N TRP A 99 -2.55 9.32 -6.11
CA TRP A 99 -2.15 8.42 -7.19
C TRP A 99 -2.03 9.10 -8.54
N ASP A 100 -2.90 10.06 -8.85
CA ASP A 100 -2.80 10.88 -10.06
C ASP A 100 -1.47 11.64 -10.07
N ASP A 101 -1.11 12.28 -8.95
CA ASP A 101 0.18 12.97 -8.79
C ASP A 101 1.36 12.01 -9.00
N PHE A 102 1.31 10.82 -8.38
CA PHE A 102 2.35 9.80 -8.55
C PHE A 102 2.52 9.37 -10.01
N VAL A 103 1.41 9.06 -10.71
CA VAL A 103 1.44 8.63 -12.11
C VAL A 103 1.91 9.77 -13.01
N ARG A 104 1.45 11.01 -12.79
CA ARG A 104 1.92 12.18 -13.56
C ARG A 104 3.42 12.38 -13.41
N LEU A 105 3.94 12.24 -12.20
CA LEU A 105 5.38 12.32 -11.94
C LEU A 105 6.14 11.18 -12.64
N ALA A 106 5.64 9.95 -12.58
CA ALA A 106 6.28 8.78 -13.19
C ALA A 106 6.36 8.87 -14.73
N PHE A 107 5.33 9.41 -15.37
CA PHE A 107 5.23 9.50 -16.83
C PHE A 107 5.52 10.91 -17.40
N ASN A 108 5.91 11.87 -16.55
CA ASN A 108 6.14 13.27 -16.93
C ASN A 108 4.96 13.88 -17.72
N VAL A 109 3.72 13.65 -17.24
CA VAL A 109 2.47 14.03 -17.92
C VAL A 109 2.02 15.43 -17.49
N SER A 110 1.56 16.23 -18.46
CA SER A 110 1.03 17.59 -18.26
C SER A 110 -0.22 17.63 -17.38
N VAL A 111 -0.41 18.73 -16.63
CA VAL A 111 -1.59 19.05 -15.81
C VAL A 111 -2.90 19.04 -16.62
N SER A 112 -2.83 19.24 -17.94
CA SER A 112 -4.01 19.24 -18.83
C SER A 112 -4.56 17.85 -19.17
N ALA A 113 -3.86 16.77 -18.82
CA ALA A 113 -4.36 15.41 -19.03
C ALA A 113 -5.45 15.03 -18.01
N PRO A 114 -6.46 14.22 -18.38
CA PRO A 114 -7.49 13.74 -17.45
C PRO A 114 -6.87 13.09 -16.21
N THR A 115 -7.52 13.26 -15.04
CA THR A 115 -7.11 12.63 -13.78
C THR A 115 -7.05 11.11 -13.92
N PHE A 116 -5.90 10.53 -13.59
CA PHE A 116 -5.71 9.10 -13.49
C PHE A 116 -6.40 8.57 -12.23
N ASN A 117 -7.50 7.86 -12.41
CA ASN A 117 -8.19 7.21 -11.29
C ASN A 117 -7.77 5.74 -11.17
N THR A 118 -6.88 5.46 -10.22
CA THR A 118 -6.40 4.11 -9.90
C THR A 118 -7.52 3.12 -9.59
N TYR A 119 -8.62 3.56 -8.99
CA TYR A 119 -9.72 2.69 -8.55
C TYR A 119 -10.79 2.44 -9.63
N ALA A 120 -10.65 3.05 -10.82
CA ALA A 120 -11.72 3.06 -11.82
C ALA A 120 -11.99 1.72 -12.50
N ASN A 121 -10.95 0.92 -12.74
CA ASN A 121 -11.02 -0.40 -13.38
C ASN A 121 -9.70 -1.18 -13.19
N THR A 122 -9.69 -2.47 -13.54
CA THR A 122 -8.49 -3.34 -13.49
C THR A 122 -7.29 -2.75 -14.25
N ILE A 123 -7.49 -2.17 -15.43
CA ILE A 123 -6.41 -1.63 -16.28
C ILE A 123 -5.73 -0.43 -15.60
N ASN A 124 -6.47 0.38 -14.88
CA ASN A 124 -5.92 1.50 -14.12
C ASN A 124 -5.26 1.03 -12.82
N PHE A 125 -5.81 0.01 -12.16
CA PHE A 125 -5.35 -0.43 -10.85
C PHE A 125 -4.00 -1.17 -10.92
N LEU A 126 -3.87 -2.12 -11.86
CA LEU A 126 -2.71 -3.02 -11.91
C LEU A 126 -1.37 -2.29 -12.08
N PRO A 127 -1.22 -1.26 -12.94
CA PRO A 127 0.04 -0.52 -13.05
C PRO A 127 0.42 0.20 -11.75
N THR A 128 -0.56 0.74 -11.01
CA THR A 128 -0.29 1.36 -9.71
C THR A 128 0.17 0.33 -8.70
N GLY A 129 -0.52 -0.82 -8.61
CA GLY A 129 -0.10 -1.93 -7.75
C GLY A 129 1.30 -2.44 -8.07
N ALA A 130 1.60 -2.66 -9.35
CA ALA A 130 2.91 -3.12 -9.80
C ALA A 130 4.03 -2.08 -9.55
N ALA A 131 3.71 -0.79 -9.48
CA ALA A 131 4.70 0.25 -9.23
C ALA A 131 5.08 0.37 -7.74
N ILE A 132 4.21 -0.07 -6.83
CA ILE A 132 4.45 0.04 -5.38
C ILE A 132 4.85 -1.27 -4.74
N THR A 133 4.55 -2.41 -5.36
CA THR A 133 5.09 -3.70 -4.95
C THR A 133 6.42 -3.89 -5.62
N PRO A 134 7.55 -3.77 -4.89
CA PRO A 134 8.81 -4.23 -5.42
C PRO A 134 8.63 -5.74 -5.62
N LEU A 135 8.57 -6.16 -6.88
CA LEU A 135 8.49 -7.56 -7.30
C LEU A 135 9.39 -8.44 -6.43
N LEU A 136 8.95 -9.69 -6.23
CA LEU A 136 9.82 -10.87 -6.19
C LEU A 136 11.18 -10.65 -6.89
#